data_AF-A0A7W0XSY4-F1
#
_entry.id   AF-A0A7W0XSY4-F1
#
_cell.length_a   1.000
_cell.length_b   1.000
_cell.length_c   1.000
_cell.angle_alpha   90.00
_cell.angle_beta   90.00
_cell.angle_gamma   90.00
#
_symmetry.space_group_name_H-M   'P 1'
#
loop_
_entity.id
_entity.type
_entity.pdbx_description
1 polymer ?
#
loop_
_entity_poly.entity_id
_entity_poly.type
_entity_poly.pdbx_seq_one_letter_code
_entity_poly.pdbx_strand_id
1 'polypeptide(L)'
;MPMSPTQASALAALAARQSNVVSAAQSAVLALERGWVRAALRGGRWQRVHPGVYAVHNGPVSDLGHVWSAVLYAGEGAVASHATAAWL
;
A
#
# COMPACT_ATOMS: atom_id res chain seq x y z
N MET A 1 5.52 -9.21 15.14
CA MET A 1 5.86 -10.53 14.55
C MET A 1 6.50 -10.32 13.19
N PRO A 2 7.46 -11.15 12.76
CA PRO A 2 7.94 -11.08 11.39
C PRO A 2 6.81 -11.45 10.42
N MET A 3 6.81 -10.84 9.23
CA MET A 3 5.85 -11.17 8.16
C MET A 3 5.92 -12.67 7.84
N SER A 4 4.78 -13.34 7.76
CA SER A 4 4.77 -14.76 7.41
C SER A 4 5.15 -14.97 5.93
N PRO A 5 5.68 -16.14 5.54
CA PRO A 5 6.00 -16.43 4.14
C PRO A 5 4.80 -16.29 3.20
N THR A 6 3.61 -16.68 3.67
CA THR A 6 2.35 -16.53 2.93
C THR A 6 2.01 -15.06 2.69
N GLN A 7 2.16 -14.20 3.70
CA GLN A 7 1.95 -12.77 3.57
C GLN A 7 2.96 -12.13 2.60
N ALA A 8 4.23 -12.54 2.67
CA ALA A 8 5.27 -12.05 1.78
C ALA A 8 4.98 -12.41 0.32
N SER A 9 4.59 -13.66 0.06
CA SER A 9 4.19 -14.12 -1.28
C SER A 9 2.95 -13.38 -1.80
N ALA A 10 1.92 -13.24 -0.95
CA ALA A 10 0.69 -12.52 -1.32
C ALA A 10 0.95 -11.03 -1.62
N LEU A 11 1.81 -10.38 -0.83
CA LEU A 11 2.24 -9.01 -1.04
C LEU A 11 3.02 -8.86 -2.35
N ALA A 12 3.97 -9.76 -2.63
CA ALA A 12 4.73 -9.76 -3.88
C ALA A 12 3.82 -9.96 -5.10
N ALA A 13 2.87 -10.90 -5.02
CA ALA A 13 1.91 -11.16 -6.09
C ALA A 13 0.97 -9.96 -6.33
N LEU A 14 0.52 -9.29 -5.26
CA LEU A 14 -0.31 -8.09 -5.37
C LEU A 14 0.48 -6.92 -5.98
N ALA A 15 1.66 -6.65 -5.45
CA ALA A 15 2.56 -5.61 -5.94
C ALA A 15 2.92 -5.81 -7.42
N ALA A 16 3.21 -7.04 -7.86
CA ALA A 16 3.52 -7.34 -9.25
C ALA A 16 2.38 -6.97 -10.22
N ARG A 17 1.11 -7.12 -9.79
CA ARG A 17 -0.07 -6.75 -10.58
C ARG A 17 -0.32 -5.24 -10.62
N GLN A 18 0.25 -4.51 -9.67
CA GLN A 18 0.01 -3.08 -9.45
C GLN A 18 1.30 -2.27 -9.59
N SER A 19 2.24 -2.72 -10.42
CA SER A 19 3.49 -2.01 -10.70
C SER A 19 4.28 -1.61 -9.45
N ASN A 20 4.33 -2.53 -8.49
CA ASN A 20 5.03 -2.43 -7.21
C ASN A 20 4.49 -1.35 -6.25
N VAL A 21 3.23 -0.96 -6.39
CA VAL A 21 2.52 -0.13 -5.41
C VAL A 21 1.36 -0.88 -4.74
N VAL A 22 1.08 -0.54 -3.48
CA VAL A 22 -0.02 -1.08 -2.68
C VAL A 22 -0.64 0.00 -1.80
N SER A 23 -1.91 -0.16 -1.43
CA SER A 23 -2.59 0.73 -0.48
C SER A 23 -2.45 0.26 0.98
N ALA A 24 -2.75 1.16 1.90
CA ALA A 24 -2.85 0.88 3.32
C ALA A 24 -3.97 -0.12 3.62
N ALA A 25 -5.13 0.02 2.96
CA ALA A 25 -6.22 -0.94 3.07
C ALA A 25 -5.81 -2.34 2.58
N GLN A 26 -5.11 -2.44 1.45
CA GLN A 26 -4.61 -3.72 0.95
C GLN A 26 -3.60 -4.36 1.91
N SER A 27 -2.71 -3.55 2.50
CA SER A 27 -1.78 -4.01 3.53
C SER A 27 -2.53 -4.58 4.75
N ALA A 28 -3.64 -3.95 5.14
CA ALA A 28 -4.49 -4.42 6.23
C ALA A 28 -5.26 -5.71 5.88
N VAL A 29 -5.75 -5.84 4.65
CA VAL A 29 -6.40 -7.08 4.15
C VAL A 29 -5.42 -8.26 4.17
N LEU A 30 -4.15 -8.02 3.85
CA LEU A 30 -3.08 -9.02 3.98
C LEU A 30 -2.63 -9.26 5.43
N ALA A 31 -3.29 -8.63 6.42
CA ALA A 31 -2.95 -8.66 7.83
C ALA A 31 -1.49 -8.27 8.12
N LEU A 32 -0.91 -7.39 7.30
CA LEU A 32 0.43 -6.89 7.54
C LEU A 32 0.44 -6.05 8.82
N GLU A 33 1.40 -6.32 9.68
CA GLU A 33 1.52 -5.59 10.93
C GLU A 33 1.82 -4.10 10.65
N ARG A 34 1.01 -3.19 11.22
CA ARG A 34 1.22 -1.73 11.08
C ARG A 34 2.60 -1.29 11.57
N GLY A 35 3.16 -1.95 12.57
CA GLY A 35 4.54 -1.71 13.04
C GLY A 35 5.58 -2.02 11.96
N TRP A 36 5.41 -3.15 11.27
CA TRP A 36 6.28 -3.59 10.19
C TRP A 36 6.23 -2.64 8.99
N VAL A 37 5.04 -2.24 8.53
CA VAL A 37 4.89 -1.27 7.42
C VAL A 37 5.56 0.06 7.77
N ARG A 38 5.32 0.58 8.99
CA ARG A 38 6.00 1.79 9.47
C ARG A 38 7.51 1.63 9.55
N ALA A 39 8.02 0.45 9.89
CA ALA A 39 9.45 0.19 9.93
C ALA A 39 10.05 0.10 8.51
N ALA A 40 9.33 -0.46 7.54
CA ALA A 40 9.74 -0.49 6.14
C ALA A 40 9.80 0.92 5.52
N LEU A 41 8.81 1.77 5.84
CA LEU A 41 8.78 3.18 5.44
C LEU A 41 9.91 3.99 6.11
N ARG A 42 10.06 3.88 7.44
CA ARG A 42 11.11 4.59 8.18
C ARG A 42 12.52 4.14 7.79
N GLY A 43 12.69 2.84 7.51
CA GLY A 43 13.95 2.26 7.06
C GLY A 43 14.23 2.47 5.57
N GLY A 44 13.38 3.20 4.83
CA GLY A 44 13.59 3.50 3.41
C GLY A 44 13.62 2.25 2.52
N ARG A 45 13.00 1.14 2.95
CA ARG A 45 12.77 -0.02 2.08
C ARG A 45 11.54 0.18 1.21
N TRP A 46 10.54 0.84 1.77
CA TRP A 46 9.33 1.28 1.10
C TRP A 46 9.29 2.80 1.11
N GLN A 47 8.56 3.39 0.18
CA GLN A 47 8.35 4.84 0.12
C GLN A 47 6.87 5.15 -0.04
N ARG A 48 6.47 6.32 0.45
CA ARG A 48 5.09 6.82 0.34
C ARG A 48 4.94 7.61 -0.95
N VAL A 49 4.01 7.20 -1.82
CA VAL A 49 3.73 7.86 -3.10
C VAL A 49 2.56 8.84 -2.94
N HIS A 50 1.48 8.39 -2.29
CA HIS A 50 0.35 9.23 -1.88
C HIS A 50 -0.06 8.90 -0.43
N PRO A 51 -0.91 9.70 0.22
CA PRO A 51 -1.50 9.31 1.50
C PRO A 51 -2.20 7.94 1.42
N GLY A 52 -1.75 6.99 2.24
CA GLY A 52 -2.29 5.63 2.23
C GLY A 52 -1.85 4.77 1.03
N VAL A 53 -0.89 5.21 0.21
CA VAL A 53 -0.36 4.44 -0.93
C VAL A 53 1.16 4.40 -0.88
N TYR A 54 1.71 3.20 -0.99
CA TYR A 54 3.13 2.92 -0.78
C TYR A 54 3.70 2.15 -1.97
N ALA A 55 4.91 2.53 -2.40
CA ALA A 55 5.72 1.67 -3.24
C ALA A 55 6.52 0.71 -2.35
N VAL A 56 6.52 -0.58 -2.70
CA VAL A 56 7.16 -1.65 -1.90
C VAL A 56 8.66 -1.80 -2.18
N HIS A 57 9.26 -0.75 -2.76
CA HIS A 57 10.68 -0.59 -3.04
C HIS A 57 11.09 0.86 -2.80
N ASN A 58 12.38 1.13 -2.90
CA ASN A 58 12.98 2.45 -2.67
C ASN A 58 13.62 3.09 -3.91
N GLY A 59 13.63 2.41 -5.05
CA GLY A 59 14.00 3.00 -6.34
C GLY A 59 12.91 3.92 -6.94
N PRO A 60 13.18 4.56 -8.08
CA PRO A 60 12.19 5.40 -8.78
C PRO A 60 10.88 4.65 -9.06
N VAL A 61 9.75 5.33 -8.87
CA VAL A 61 8.44 4.80 -9.24
C VAL A 61 8.27 4.98 -10.76
N SER A 62 7.86 3.92 -11.45
CA SER A 62 7.62 3.98 -12.90
C SER A 62 6.36 4.79 -13.22
N ASP A 63 6.19 5.23 -14.47
CA ASP A 63 4.98 5.92 -14.92
C ASP A 63 3.71 5.10 -14.63
N LEU A 64 3.75 3.79 -14.89
CA LEU A 64 2.63 2.90 -14.58
C LEU A 64 2.42 2.75 -13.06
N GLY A 65 3.49 2.79 -12.26
CA GLY A 65 3.40 2.87 -10.80
C GLY A 65 2.71 4.14 -10.32
N HIS A 66 2.97 5.28 -10.96
CA HIS A 66 2.26 6.54 -10.68
C HIS A 66 0.78 6.49 -11.07
N VAL A 67 0.45 5.85 -12.21
CA VAL A 67 -0.94 5.62 -12.60
C VAL A 67 -1.66 4.75 -11.58
N TRP A 68 -1.06 3.61 -11.19
CA TRP A 68 -1.61 2.75 -10.16
C TRP A 68 -1.73 3.44 -8.80
N SER A 69 -0.76 4.28 -8.44
CA SER A 69 -0.83 5.00 -7.17
C SER A 69 -1.99 5.98 -7.14
N ALA A 70 -2.30 6.64 -8.26
CA ALA A 70 -3.48 7.49 -8.39
C ALA A 70 -4.79 6.69 -8.31
N VAL A 71 -4.88 5.54 -8.98
CA VAL A 71 -6.05 4.64 -8.92
C VAL A 71 -6.30 4.16 -7.49
N LEU A 72 -5.26 3.70 -6.81
CA LEU A 72 -5.34 3.23 -5.41
C LEU A 72 -5.70 4.38 -4.47
N TYR A 73 -5.14 5.57 -4.69
CA TYR A 73 -5.43 6.73 -3.88
C TYR A 73 -6.87 7.22 -4.06
N ALA A 74 -7.40 7.22 -5.29
CA ALA A 74 -8.79 7.57 -5.56
C ALA A 74 -9.75 6.57 -4.88
N GLY A 75 -9.43 5.28 -4.88
CA GLY A 75 -10.22 4.25 -4.18
C GLY A 75 -10.16 4.38 -2.66
N GLU A 76 -8.97 4.64 -2.08
CA GLU A 76 -8.81 4.86 -0.63
C GLU A 76 -9.49 6.17 -0.19
N GLY A 77 -9.32 7.25 -0.96
CA GLY A 77 -9.98 8.54 -0.73
C GLY A 77 -11.49 8.43 -0.88
N ALA A 78 -11.99 7.58 -1.80
CA ALA A 78 -13.40 7.24 -1.87
C ALA A 78 -13.84 6.51 -0.60
N VAL A 79 -13.12 5.49 -0.12
CA VAL A 79 -13.46 4.78 1.14
C VAL A 79 -13.43 5.74 2.34
N ALA A 80 -12.46 6.65 2.43
CA ALA A 80 -12.40 7.67 3.49
C ALA A 80 -13.56 8.69 3.41
N SER A 81 -13.98 9.06 2.20
CA SER A 81 -15.14 9.93 1.97
C SER A 81 -16.46 9.21 2.29
N HIS A 82 -16.57 7.90 2.00
CA HIS A 82 -17.72 7.07 2.38
C HIS A 82 -17.75 6.74 3.88
N ALA A 83 -16.59 6.61 4.54
CA ALA A 83 -16.52 6.51 6.01
C ALA A 83 -16.96 7.81 6.70
N THR A 84 -16.89 8.95 5.99
CA THR A 84 -17.53 10.20 6.41
C THR A 84 -19.04 10.22 6.09
N ALA A 85 -19.49 9.52 5.04
CA ALA A 85 -20.91 9.35 4.72
C ALA A 85 -21.66 8.39 5.65
N ALA A 86 -20.96 7.54 6.41
CA ALA A 86 -21.55 6.76 7.51
C ALA A 86 -21.82 7.60 8.78
N TRP A 87 -21.64 8.92 8.70
CA TRP A 87 -22.00 9.91 9.73
C TRP A 87 -23.24 10.74 9.32
N LEU A 88 -24.22 10.12 8.68
CA LEU A 88 -25.55 10.69 8.42
C LEU A 88 -26.65 9.66 8.64
#